data_AF-A0AA92WL97-F1
#
_entry.id   AF-A0AA92WL97-F1
#
_cell.length_a   1.000
_cell.length_b   1.000
_cell.length_c   1.000
_cell.angle_alpha   90.00
_cell.angle_beta   90.00
_cell.angle_gamma   90.00
#
_symmetry.space_group_name_H-M   'P 1'
#
loop_
_entity.id
_entity.type
_entity.pdbx_description
1 polymer ?
#
loop_
_entity_poly.entity_id
_entity_poly.type
_entity_poly.pdbx_seq_one_letter_code
_entity_poly.pdbx_strand_id
1 'polypeptide(L)' 'MLLLPSEFRKVLKYINERLIRWVMRKYKRFSKGKKFSKAYEWLVEYAAHNRNEFLPWVKGFVPYPRLG' A
#
# COMPACT_ATOMS: atom_id res chain seq x y z
N MET A 1 -6.72 -7.81 -13.72
CA MET A 1 -6.04 -8.50 -12.60
C MET A 1 -4.88 -9.27 -13.21
N LEU A 2 -3.64 -8.77 -13.08
CA LEU A 2 -2.48 -9.48 -13.61
C LEU A 2 -2.24 -10.74 -12.76
N LEU A 3 -2.27 -11.91 -13.37
CA LEU A 3 -1.94 -13.20 -12.75
C LEU A 3 -0.43 -13.23 -12.48
N LEU A 4 0.00 -12.52 -11.45
CA LEU A 4 1.38 -12.59 -11.00
C LEU A 4 1.60 -13.95 -10.32
N PRO A 5 2.75 -14.62 -10.57
CA PRO A 5 3.09 -15.88 -9.90
C PRO A 5 2.87 -15.79 -8.38
N SER A 6 2.48 -16.90 -7.76
CA SER A 6 2.12 -16.97 -6.33
C SER A 6 3.16 -16.33 -5.39
N GLU A 7 4.45 -16.49 -5.71
CA GLU A 7 5.56 -15.88 -4.96
C GLU A 7 5.61 -14.35 -5.11
N PHE A 8 5.35 -13.82 -6.30
CA PHE A 8 5.31 -12.38 -6.53
C PHE A 8 4.15 -11.72 -5.77
N ARG A 9 3.02 -12.42 -5.62
CA ARG A 9 1.91 -11.96 -4.77
C ARG A 9 2.33 -11.83 -3.30
N LYS A 10 3.15 -12.75 -2.77
CA LYS A 10 3.68 -12.66 -1.40
C LYS A 10 4.60 -11.45 -1.25
N VAL A 11 5.47 -11.21 -2.24
CA VAL A 11 6.37 -10.04 -2.27
C VAL A 11 5.58 -8.73 -2.27
N LEU A 12 4.57 -8.59 -3.15
CA LEU A 12 3.72 -7.42 -3.19
C LEU A 12 2.95 -7.21 -1.88
N LYS A 13 2.44 -8.28 -1.27
CA LYS A 13 1.77 -8.22 0.03
C LYS A 13 2.73 -7.68 1.10
N TYR A 14 3.95 -8.21 1.17
CA TYR A 14 4.95 -7.75 2.12
C TYR A 14 5.30 -6.27 1.91
N ILE A 15 5.52 -5.84 0.66
CA ILE A 15 5.79 -4.43 0.33
C ILE A 15 4.64 -3.53 0.82
N ASN A 16 3.39 -3.90 0.52
CA ASN A 16 2.22 -3.15 0.96
C ASN A 16 2.15 -3.04 2.49
N GLU A 17 2.40 -4.13 3.22
CA GLU A 17 2.44 -4.10 4.68
C GLU A 17 3.53 -3.16 5.23
N ARG A 18 4.71 -3.14 4.61
CA ARG A 18 5.80 -2.22 5.00
C ARG A 18 5.43 -0.77 4.74
N LEU A 19 4.79 -0.48 3.61
CA LEU A 19 4.31 0.87 3.27
C LEU A 19 3.21 1.34 4.24
N ILE A 20 2.26 0.49 4.61
CA ILE A 20 1.22 0.83 5.59
C ILE A 20 1.86 1.14 6.96
N ARG A 21 2.84 0.35 7.41
CA ARG A 21 3.57 0.66 8.65
C ARG A 21 4.36 1.98 8.55
N TRP A 22 4.89 2.32 7.38
CA TRP A 22 5.48 3.64 7.14
C TRP A 22 4.43 4.74 7.25
N VAL A 23 3.25 4.61 6.64
CA VAL A 23 2.12 5.55 6.76
C VAL A 23 1.72 5.74 8.23
N MET A 24 1.58 4.65 8.99
CA MET A 24 1.22 4.71 10.41
C MET A 24 2.25 5.44 11.27
N ARG A 25 3.54 5.36 10.91
CA ARG A 25 4.63 6.07 11.60
C ARG A 25 4.72 7.54 11.17
N LYS A 26 4.53 7.83 9.88
CA LYS A 26 4.63 9.17 9.31
C LYS A 26 3.49 10.09 9.76
N TYR A 27 2.26 9.56 9.84
CA TYR A 27 1.08 10.38 10.12
C TYR A 27 0.43 10.04 11.46
N LYS A 28 0.45 11.00 12.40
CA LYS A 28 -0.13 10.87 13.76
C LYS A 28 -1.60 10.41 13.77
N ARG A 29 -2.40 10.75 12.74
CA ARG A 29 -3.80 10.31 12.64
C ARG A 29 -3.96 8.79 12.55
N PHE A 30 -2.92 8.06 12.17
CA PHE A 30 -2.89 6.60 12.04
C PHE A 30 -2.04 5.91 13.13
N SER A 31 -1.35 6.64 13.99
CA SER A 31 -0.37 6.07 14.93
C SER A 31 -0.99 5.36 16.13
N LYS A 32 -2.26 5.63 16.47
CA LYS A 32 -2.96 5.05 17.62
C LYS A 32 -4.11 4.13 17.20
N GLY A 33 -4.22 2.98 17.87
CA GLY A 33 -5.30 2.01 17.70
C GLY A 33 -5.17 1.14 16.44
N LYS A 34 -6.19 0.31 16.17
CA LYS A 34 -6.23 -0.62 15.01
C LYS A 34 -6.58 0.11 13.70
N LYS A 35 -5.80 1.13 13.33
CA LYS A 35 -6.03 1.98 12.14
C LYS A 35 -5.36 1.49 10.86
N PHE A 36 -4.90 0.23 10.82
CA PHE A 36 -4.23 -0.36 9.67
C PHE A 36 -5.08 -0.27 8.40
N SER A 37 -6.39 -0.55 8.50
CA SER A 37 -7.32 -0.46 7.38
C SER A 37 -7.43 0.94 6.80
N LYS A 38 -7.60 1.95 7.66
CA LYS A 38 -7.68 3.36 7.23
C LYS A 38 -6.36 3.86 6.65
N ALA A 39 -5.23 3.41 7.20
CA ALA A 39 -3.91 3.72 6.66
C ALA A 39 -3.70 3.08 5.28
N TYR A 40 -4.27 1.89 5.06
CA TYR A 40 -4.26 1.22 3.75
C TYR A 40 -5.09 1.96 2.71
N GLU A 41 -6.34 2.29 3.02
CA GLU A 41 -7.23 3.06 2.14
C GLU A 41 -6.58 4.39 1.75
N TRP A 42 -6.03 5.11 2.74
CA TRP A 42 -5.31 6.33 2.48
C TRP A 42 -4.08 6.13 1.57
N LEU A 43 -3.33 5.04 1.77
CA LEU A 43 -2.17 4.74 0.94
C LEU A 43 -2.57 4.46 -0.52
N VAL A 44 -3.71 3.79 -0.74
CA VAL A 44 -4.26 3.52 -2.08
C VAL A 44 -4.60 4.83 -2.79
N GLU A 45 -5.32 5.74 -2.12
CA GLU A 45 -5.64 7.07 -2.65
C GLU A 45 -4.36 7.87 -2.92
N TYR A 46 -3.44 7.88 -1.96
CA TYR A 46 -2.18 8.60 -2.07
C TYR A 46 -1.34 8.14 -3.27
N ALA A 47 -1.24 6.82 -3.48
CA ALA A 47 -0.51 6.25 -4.60
C ALA A 47 -1.15 6.59 -5.96
N ALA A 48 -2.47 6.81 -6.02
CA ALA A 48 -3.14 7.26 -7.24
C ALA A 48 -2.70 8.66 -7.67
N HIS A 49 -2.43 9.55 -6.71
CA HIS A 49 -2.00 10.92 -6.97
C HIS A 49 -0.47 11.11 -7.00
N ASN A 50 0.31 10.20 -6.41
CA ASN A 50 1.76 10.35 -6.21
C ASN A 50 2.57 9.19 -6.85
N ARG A 51 2.26 8.85 -8.10
CA ARG A 51 2.81 7.67 -8.80
C ARG A 51 4.34 7.62 -8.89
N ASN A 52 5.02 8.76 -8.77
CA ASN A 52 6.47 8.87 -8.91
C ASN A 52 7.26 8.72 -7.61
N GLU A 53 6.61 8.60 -6.45
CA GLU A 53 7.31 8.54 -5.15
C GLU A 53 8.04 7.21 -4.92
N PHE A 54 7.55 6.13 -5.54
CA PHE A 54 8.18 4.82 -5.46
C PHE A 54 8.32 4.21 -6.85
N LEU A 55 9.50 3.68 -7.17
CA LEU A 55 9.78 3.04 -8.47
C LEU A 55 8.77 1.96 -8.87
N PRO A 56 8.27 1.09 -7.96
CA PRO A 56 7.21 0.14 -8.31
C PRO A 56 5.92 0.82 -8.77
N TRP A 57 5.56 1.97 -8.21
CA TRP A 57 4.31 2.68 -8.54
C TRP A 57 4.36 3.27 -9.95
N VAL A 58 5.53 3.80 -10.35
CA VAL A 58 5.80 4.24 -11.73
C VAL A 58 5.56 3.08 -12.71
N LYS A 59 6.02 1.88 -12.33
CA LYS A 59 5.89 0.66 -13.14
C LYS A 59 4.50 0.01 -13.10
N GLY A 60 3.51 0.61 -12.43
CA GLY A 60 2.16 0.05 -12.36
C GLY A 60 1.84 -0.74 -11.09
N PHE A 61 2.82 -1.01 -10.24
CA PHE A 61 2.64 -1.82 -9.03
C PHE A 61 2.22 -0.94 -7.84
N VAL A 62 0.95 -0.54 -7.80
CA VAL A 62 0.38 0.23 -6.68
C VAL A 62 -0.42 -0.64 -5.70
N PRO A 63 -0.59 -0.22 -4.44
CA PRO A 63 -1.57 -0.81 -3.53
C PRO A 63 -2.97 -0.75 -4.15
N TYR A 64 -3.70 -1.86 -4.13
CA TYR A 64 -5.06 -1.95 -4.71
C TYR A 64 -6.12 -1.92 -3.61
N PRO A 65 -7.34 -1.42 -3.85
CA PRO A 65 -8.43 -1.56 -2.89
C PRO A 65 -8.60 -3.02 -2.46
N ARG A 66 -8.86 -3.27 -1.18
CA ARG A 66 -9.31 -4.61 -0.77
C ARG A 66 -10.69 -4.81 -1.38
N LEU A 67 -10.82 -5.80 -2.26
CA LEU A 67 -12.13 -6.29 -2.66
C LEU A 67 -12.74 -6.90 -1.40
N GLY A 68 -13.85 -6.32 -0.94
CA GLY A 68 -14.61 -6.79 0.21
C GLY A 68 -15.18 -8.19 -0.02
#